data_AF-A0A9P6MIU5-F1
#
_entry.id   AF-A0A9P6MIU5-F1
#
_cell.length_a   1.000
_cell.length_b   1.000
_cell.length_c   1.000
_cell.angle_alpha   90.00
_cell.angle_beta   90.00
_cell.angle_gamma   90.00
#
_symmetry.space_group_name_H-M   'P 1'
#
loop_
_entity.id
_entity.type
_entity.pdbx_description
1 polymer ?
#
loop_
_entity_poly.entity_id
_entity_poly.type
_entity_poly.pdbx_seq_one_letter_code
_entity_poly.pdbx_strand_id
1 'polypeptide(L)'
;MNNDSGEPPSQAFRNLSTLKVVNIPTNIQSGFKNAESAWNGESLVPFMMGENLEEVVPLRIAYYPEVVLDVVVGDNDQADSTREAANLSQVPSTGRESKGYDDQWKETMASLAIADNTTNQSLVVIPHDTQSSILTHNQLQDTLQTIISGQASSKQSIDQHFNRLQIEMDKNKKLQQHIVQMQKTIDEKQDQTIRMQQQALDRLAIIQDQVQTVLTQTYELHEYPIPRLFIVLPKAADLRDKFKNLFSDQFRLYFLCECGTHTMSEDSKIPHQIHMAKHEGYDLEQPTKFFERYGSYVLTLMQMIKYGIVTAGLFVPPLANFRIVDGLDTTQKHLEYLKKNIVPLVADTIDFLQDIKSNNEAGSELATEQLEFDQLEVLEGADLRQLESYLRIKDQGRVLGNLYRTVTHEGHVKWVCFDHYKINYRESAILKLRDIVEVNGKIH
;
A
#
# COMPACT_ATOMS: atom_id res chain seq x y z
N MET A 1 -7.94 7.94 -89.75
CA MET A 1 -9.14 7.42 -90.42
C MET A 1 -9.84 6.49 -89.44
N ASN A 2 -11.02 6.93 -88.98
CA ASN A 2 -12.17 6.22 -88.41
C ASN A 2 -11.92 5.20 -87.28
N ASN A 3 -12.28 5.53 -86.03
CA ASN A 3 -13.60 5.31 -85.41
C ASN A 3 -14.04 3.83 -85.47
N ASP A 4 -14.04 3.13 -84.32
CA ASP A 4 -15.32 2.77 -83.72
C ASP A 4 -15.19 2.42 -82.23
N SER A 5 -16.22 2.87 -81.52
CA SER A 5 -16.51 2.86 -80.10
C SER A 5 -17.12 1.53 -79.66
N GLY A 6 -16.54 0.92 -78.61
CA GLY A 6 -17.15 -0.19 -77.87
C GLY A 6 -17.36 0.21 -76.41
N GLU A 7 -18.58 0.64 -76.09
CA GLU A 7 -19.06 0.81 -74.72
C GLU A 7 -18.98 -0.51 -73.94
N PRO A 8 -18.60 -0.50 -72.65
CA PRO A 8 -18.89 -1.60 -71.75
C PRO A 8 -20.34 -1.47 -71.21
N PRO A 9 -21.08 -2.58 -71.08
CA PRO A 9 -22.48 -2.54 -70.67
C PRO A 9 -22.65 -2.18 -69.19
N SER A 10 -23.45 -1.14 -68.97
CA SER A 10 -24.57 -1.05 -68.03
C SER A 10 -24.54 -1.94 -66.78
N GLN A 11 -24.31 -1.26 -65.66
CA GLN A 11 -24.87 -1.45 -64.33
C GLN A 11 -25.96 -2.55 -64.21
N ALA A 12 -25.56 -3.69 -63.66
CA ALA A 12 -26.48 -4.54 -62.89
C ALA A 12 -26.42 -4.11 -61.43
N PHE A 13 -27.33 -3.21 -61.02
CA PHE A 13 -27.66 -2.98 -59.62
C PHE A 13 -28.19 -4.29 -59.03
N ARG A 14 -27.33 -5.07 -58.37
CA ARG A 14 -27.80 -6.02 -57.37
C ARG A 14 -28.23 -5.20 -56.15
N ASN A 15 -29.52 -4.94 -56.06
CA ASN A 15 -30.19 -4.68 -54.79
C ASN A 15 -30.04 -5.94 -53.91
N LEU A 16 -28.89 -6.08 -53.27
CA LEU A 16 -28.79 -6.80 -52.01
C LEU A 16 -29.25 -5.80 -50.96
N SER A 17 -30.56 -5.81 -50.73
CA SER A 17 -31.13 -5.39 -49.46
C SER A 17 -30.49 -6.30 -48.40
N THR A 18 -29.28 -5.97 -47.96
CA THR A 18 -28.80 -6.40 -46.65
C THR A 18 -29.88 -5.93 -45.69
N LEU A 19 -30.75 -6.85 -45.28
CA LEU A 19 -31.47 -6.71 -44.04
C LEU A 19 -30.36 -6.51 -43.01
N LYS A 20 -30.07 -5.23 -42.71
CA LYS A 20 -29.50 -4.87 -41.43
C LYS A 20 -30.52 -5.44 -40.46
N VAL A 21 -30.19 -6.59 -39.88
CA VAL A 21 -30.77 -6.98 -38.61
C VAL A 21 -30.38 -5.84 -37.70
N VAL A 22 -31.26 -4.86 -37.59
CA VAL A 22 -31.15 -3.80 -36.60
C VAL A 22 -31.31 -4.57 -35.31
N ASN A 23 -30.18 -4.90 -34.68
CA ASN A 23 -30.15 -5.42 -33.33
C ASN A 23 -30.77 -4.33 -32.47
N ILE A 24 -32.08 -4.47 -32.22
CA ILE A 24 -32.81 -3.52 -31.40
C ILE A 24 -32.22 -3.69 -29.99
N PRO A 25 -31.59 -2.65 -29.42
CA PRO A 25 -31.02 -2.77 -28.09
C PRO A 25 -32.16 -3.09 -27.11
N THR A 26 -32.07 -4.23 -26.44
CA THR A 26 -33.09 -4.71 -25.51
C THR A 26 -33.05 -3.85 -24.26
N ASN A 27 -34.20 -3.31 -23.87
CA ASN A 27 -34.37 -2.64 -22.59
C ASN A 27 -34.15 -3.68 -21.47
N ILE A 28 -33.07 -3.59 -20.70
CA ILE A 28 -32.78 -4.58 -19.65
C ILE A 28 -33.82 -4.49 -18.53
N GLN A 29 -34.39 -3.30 -18.31
CA GLN A 29 -35.39 -3.05 -17.28
C GLN A 29 -36.76 -3.67 -17.60
N SER A 30 -36.99 -4.15 -18.83
CA SER A 30 -38.22 -4.90 -19.14
C SER A 30 -38.20 -6.33 -18.59
N GLY A 31 -37.02 -6.91 -18.40
CA GLY A 31 -36.83 -8.24 -17.78
C GLY A 31 -36.46 -8.16 -16.29
N PHE A 32 -35.70 -7.12 -15.90
CA PHE A 32 -35.14 -6.95 -14.57
C PHE A 32 -35.46 -5.54 -14.05
N LYS A 33 -36.63 -5.38 -13.43
CA LYS A 33 -37.03 -4.10 -12.83
C LYS A 33 -36.00 -3.72 -11.77
N ASN A 34 -35.41 -2.52 -11.86
CA ASN A 34 -34.31 -2.02 -11.01
C ASN A 34 -32.94 -2.67 -11.25
N ALA A 35 -32.62 -3.11 -12.47
CA ALA A 35 -31.25 -3.51 -12.82
C ALA A 35 -30.25 -2.38 -12.52
N GLU A 36 -29.25 -2.66 -11.69
CA GLU A 36 -28.16 -1.74 -11.31
C GLU A 36 -26.85 -2.03 -12.05
N SER A 37 -26.58 -3.31 -12.34
CA SER A 37 -25.41 -3.71 -13.11
C SER A 37 -25.62 -5.04 -13.81
N ALA A 38 -24.86 -5.31 -14.87
CA ALA A 38 -24.85 -6.57 -15.59
C ALA A 38 -23.41 -7.06 -15.79
N TRP A 39 -23.17 -8.37 -15.68
CA TRP A 39 -21.85 -8.99 -15.75
C TRP A 39 -21.84 -10.15 -16.74
N ASN A 40 -20.73 -10.37 -17.45
CA ASN A 40 -20.56 -11.50 -18.38
C ASN A 40 -19.64 -12.61 -17.81
N GLY A 41 -19.64 -12.77 -16.47
CA GLY A 41 -18.77 -13.69 -15.74
C GLY A 41 -17.46 -13.04 -15.28
N GLU A 42 -16.68 -12.46 -16.19
CA GLU A 42 -15.36 -11.90 -15.86
C GLU A 42 -15.32 -10.36 -15.88
N SER A 43 -16.28 -9.71 -16.54
CA SER A 43 -16.28 -8.26 -16.73
C SER A 43 -17.67 -7.65 -16.55
N LEU A 44 -17.68 -6.41 -16.07
CA LEU A 44 -18.87 -5.57 -16.02
C LEU A 44 -19.27 -5.19 -17.45
N VAL A 45 -20.54 -5.37 -17.79
CA VAL A 45 -21.12 -4.92 -19.05
C VAL A 45 -21.65 -3.49 -18.84
N PRO A 46 -21.05 -2.47 -19.48
CA PRO A 46 -21.50 -1.09 -19.31
C PRO A 46 -22.88 -0.88 -19.94
N PHE A 47 -23.69 -0.03 -19.31
CA PHE A 47 -24.92 0.46 -19.93
C PHE A 47 -24.59 1.36 -21.13
N MET A 48 -25.49 1.37 -22.10
CA MET A 48 -25.36 2.22 -23.28
C MET A 48 -25.50 3.68 -22.89
N MET A 49 -24.57 4.48 -23.41
CA MET A 49 -24.58 5.93 -23.30
C MET A 49 -25.10 6.52 -24.61
N GLY A 50 -25.93 7.56 -24.52
CA GLY A 50 -26.39 8.34 -25.67
C GLY A 50 -25.28 9.23 -26.25
N GLU A 51 -25.58 9.94 -27.34
CA GLU A 51 -24.63 10.84 -28.02
C GLU A 51 -24.08 11.94 -27.10
N ASN A 52 -24.84 12.32 -26.06
CA ASN A 52 -24.45 13.32 -25.07
C ASN A 52 -23.75 12.74 -23.83
N LEU A 53 -23.38 11.45 -23.85
CA LEU A 53 -22.79 10.72 -22.71
C LEU A 53 -23.70 10.66 -21.47
N GLU A 54 -25.02 10.68 -21.68
CA GLU A 54 -26.00 10.37 -20.64
C GLU A 54 -26.42 8.90 -20.80
N GLU A 55 -26.67 8.21 -19.69
CA GLU A 55 -27.22 6.85 -19.74
C GLU A 55 -28.54 6.85 -20.50
N VAL A 56 -28.67 5.96 -21.48
CA VAL A 56 -29.91 5.85 -22.25
C VAL A 56 -31.01 5.34 -21.30
N VAL A 57 -32.09 6.11 -21.15
CA VAL A 57 -33.27 5.72 -20.37
C VAL A 57 -34.37 5.22 -21.33
N PRO A 58 -34.94 4.03 -21.11
CA PRO A 58 -34.63 3.05 -20.06
C PRO A 58 -33.27 2.38 -20.30
N LEU A 59 -32.61 1.93 -19.23
CA LEU A 59 -31.25 1.36 -19.28
C LEU A 59 -31.17 0.25 -20.34
N ARG A 60 -30.12 0.30 -21.15
CA ARG A 60 -29.87 -0.67 -22.24
C ARG A 60 -28.44 -1.16 -22.16
N ILE A 61 -28.20 -2.35 -22.66
CA ILE A 61 -26.85 -2.90 -22.87
C ILE A 61 -26.66 -3.22 -24.35
N ALA A 62 -25.40 -3.29 -24.79
CA ALA A 62 -25.09 -3.81 -26.11
C ALA A 62 -25.53 -5.28 -26.22
N TYR A 63 -25.77 -5.75 -27.45
CA TYR A 63 -26.15 -7.13 -27.70
C TYR A 63 -24.93 -8.06 -27.61
N TYR A 64 -24.98 -9.05 -26.70
CA TYR A 64 -23.96 -10.08 -26.53
C TYR A 64 -24.54 -11.45 -26.89
N PRO A 65 -24.35 -11.95 -28.13
CA PRO A 65 -24.88 -13.25 -28.53
C PRO A 65 -24.20 -14.37 -27.74
N GLU A 66 -24.98 -15.37 -27.31
CA GLU A 66 -24.50 -16.60 -26.64
C GLU A 66 -23.80 -16.38 -25.28
N VAL A 67 -23.89 -15.17 -24.71
CA VAL A 67 -23.35 -14.85 -23.38
C VAL A 67 -24.49 -14.82 -22.36
N VAL A 68 -24.33 -15.54 -21.26
CA VAL A 68 -25.21 -15.44 -20.10
C VAL A 68 -24.76 -14.25 -19.26
N LEU A 69 -25.69 -13.35 -18.96
CA LEU A 69 -25.41 -12.17 -18.14
C LEU A 69 -26.00 -12.33 -16.75
N ASP A 70 -25.18 -12.07 -15.72
CA ASP A 70 -25.62 -11.96 -14.34
C ASP A 70 -26.05 -10.51 -14.08
N VAL A 71 -27.35 -10.29 -13.86
CA VAL A 71 -27.93 -8.96 -13.62
C VAL A 71 -28.15 -8.77 -12.13
N VAL A 72 -27.52 -7.75 -11.56
CA VAL A 72 -27.74 -7.33 -10.18
C VAL A 72 -28.92 -6.37 -10.15
N VAL A 73 -29.93 -6.69 -9.34
CA VAL A 73 -31.14 -5.89 -9.16
C VAL A 73 -31.11 -5.27 -7.77
N GLY A 74 -31.31 -3.95 -7.69
CA GLY A 74 -31.35 -3.22 -6.42
C GLY A 74 -32.64 -3.48 -5.65
N ASP A 75 -32.51 -3.65 -4.33
CA ASP A 75 -33.64 -3.75 -3.38
C ASP A 75 -34.28 -2.38 -3.18
N ASN A 76 -35.19 -2.01 -4.08
CA ASN A 76 -36.09 -0.86 -3.88
C ASN A 76 -37.55 -1.33 -3.87
N ASP A 77 -37.87 -2.11 -2.85
CA ASP A 77 -39.23 -2.24 -2.31
C ASP A 77 -39.28 -1.53 -0.95
N GLN A 78 -39.09 -0.22 -0.94
CA GLN A 78 -39.68 0.62 0.11
C GLN A 78 -40.18 1.93 -0.47
N ALA A 79 -41.49 2.04 -0.45
CA ALA A 79 -42.29 3.14 -0.92
C ALA A 79 -41.92 4.47 -0.25
N ASP A 80 -41.81 5.51 -1.09
CA ASP A 80 -42.68 6.67 -1.06
C ASP A 80 -43.27 7.05 0.32
N SER A 81 -42.62 7.99 1.01
CA SER A 81 -43.22 8.83 2.07
C SER A 81 -42.36 10.07 2.37
N THR A 82 -42.76 11.17 1.73
CA THR A 82 -42.80 12.56 2.24
C THR A 82 -41.65 13.14 3.09
N ARG A 83 -41.05 14.18 2.50
CA ARG A 83 -40.28 15.28 3.11
C ARG A 83 -41.04 15.95 4.26
N GLU A 84 -40.36 16.17 5.38
CA GLU A 84 -40.60 17.36 6.21
C GLU A 84 -39.36 17.76 7.00
N ALA A 85 -39.09 19.07 7.02
CA ALA A 85 -37.95 19.70 7.66
C ALA A 85 -38.19 19.92 9.16
N ALA A 86 -37.16 19.73 9.98
CA ALA A 86 -37.10 20.34 11.31
C ALA A 86 -35.66 20.58 11.78
N ASN A 87 -35.41 21.84 12.11
CA ASN A 87 -34.32 22.33 12.98
C ASN A 87 -34.38 21.67 14.37
N LEU A 88 -33.22 21.43 15.00
CA LEU A 88 -32.81 22.09 16.26
C LEU A 88 -31.52 21.49 16.85
N SER A 89 -30.56 22.39 17.11
CA SER A 89 -29.72 22.55 18.30
C SER A 89 -29.00 21.38 19.00
N GLN A 90 -27.67 21.54 19.01
CA GLN A 90 -26.75 21.57 20.18
C GLN A 90 -26.37 20.28 20.94
N VAL A 91 -25.16 20.38 21.53
CA VAL A 91 -24.56 19.69 22.70
C VAL A 91 -23.31 18.86 22.28
N PRO A 92 -22.25 18.70 23.11
CA PRO A 92 -21.16 19.65 23.34
C PRO A 92 -19.76 19.04 23.09
N SER A 93 -18.73 19.87 23.15
CA SER A 93 -17.32 19.48 23.18
C SER A 93 -16.96 18.74 24.47
N THR A 94 -16.37 17.54 24.37
CA THR A 94 -15.56 16.92 25.43
C THR A 94 -14.19 16.54 24.88
N GLY A 95 -13.18 17.35 25.26
CA GLY A 95 -11.78 17.00 25.14
C GLY A 95 -11.43 15.87 26.09
N ARG A 96 -10.71 14.87 25.59
CA ARG A 96 -10.20 13.73 26.36
C ARG A 96 -8.68 13.74 26.26
N GLU A 97 -8.04 14.30 27.29
CA GLU A 97 -6.62 14.15 27.53
C GLU A 97 -6.31 12.70 27.92
N SER A 98 -5.33 12.11 27.25
CA SER A 98 -4.77 10.79 27.54
C SER A 98 -3.58 10.95 28.49
N LYS A 99 -3.70 10.44 29.73
CA LYS A 99 -2.59 10.34 30.69
C LYS A 99 -2.07 8.90 30.75
N GLY A 100 -0.80 8.76 30.37
CA GLY A 100 0.27 7.99 31.03
C GLY A 100 -0.05 6.59 31.56
N TYR A 101 0.31 5.58 30.78
CA TYR A 101 0.63 4.23 31.24
C TYR A 101 2.11 4.20 31.67
N ASP A 102 2.43 4.50 32.93
CA ASP A 102 3.81 4.27 33.42
C ASP A 102 3.96 3.99 34.93
N ASP A 103 2.87 4.01 35.71
CA ASP A 103 2.97 3.85 37.18
C ASP A 103 2.72 2.42 37.70
N GLN A 104 2.44 1.44 36.84
CA GLN A 104 2.00 0.11 37.29
C GLN A 104 3.16 -0.88 37.63
N TRP A 105 4.40 -0.58 37.26
CA TRP A 105 5.54 -1.51 37.46
C TRP A 105 6.41 -1.23 38.69
N LYS A 106 6.15 -0.16 39.45
CA LYS A 106 6.94 0.19 40.64
C LYS A 106 6.45 -0.45 41.94
N GLU A 107 5.25 -1.02 41.96
CA GLU A 107 4.63 -1.53 43.19
C GLU A 107 4.96 -3.01 43.47
N THR A 108 5.50 -3.75 42.49
CA THR A 108 5.81 -5.19 42.65
C THR A 108 7.22 -5.49 43.16
N MET A 109 8.12 -4.49 43.22
CA MET A 109 9.51 -4.67 43.70
C MET A 109 9.72 -4.34 45.18
N ALA A 110 8.73 -3.78 45.88
CA ALA A 110 8.86 -3.32 47.27
C ALA A 110 8.54 -4.40 48.33
N SER A 111 8.15 -5.62 47.95
CA SER A 111 7.65 -6.65 48.89
C SER A 111 8.68 -7.70 49.33
N LEU A 112 9.98 -7.50 49.07
CA LEU A 112 11.06 -8.37 49.56
C LEU A 112 11.93 -7.67 50.61
N ALA A 113 11.30 -7.12 51.64
CA ALA A 113 11.99 -6.80 52.89
C ALA A 113 11.82 -8.00 53.84
N ILE A 114 12.91 -8.72 54.05
CA ILE A 114 13.01 -9.84 54.99
C ILE A 114 12.70 -9.30 56.39
N ALA A 115 11.58 -9.74 56.96
CA ALA A 115 11.28 -9.54 58.37
C ALA A 115 12.17 -10.48 59.19
N ASP A 116 13.17 -9.92 59.87
CA ASP A 116 13.91 -10.57 60.95
C ASP A 116 12.93 -10.93 62.07
N ASN A 117 12.44 -12.17 62.05
CA ASN A 117 11.61 -12.72 63.11
C ASN A 117 12.51 -13.44 64.12
N THR A 118 13.30 -12.68 64.88
CA THR A 118 13.89 -13.14 66.15
C THR A 118 12.77 -13.29 67.17
N THR A 119 12.11 -14.44 67.16
CA THR A 119 11.16 -14.81 68.22
C THR A 119 11.96 -15.15 69.48
N ASN A 120 11.95 -14.21 70.42
CA ASN A 120 12.44 -14.36 71.79
C ASN A 120 11.95 -15.69 72.39
N GLN A 121 12.88 -16.53 72.81
CA GLN A 121 12.58 -17.65 73.70
C GLN A 121 12.09 -17.10 75.04
N SER A 122 10.85 -17.43 75.35
CA SER A 122 10.18 -17.15 76.62
C SER A 122 10.94 -17.80 77.77
N LEU A 123 11.30 -17.01 78.79
CA LEU A 123 11.76 -17.50 80.09
C LEU A 123 10.66 -18.36 80.70
N VAL A 124 10.94 -19.66 80.84
CA VAL A 124 10.14 -20.55 81.69
C VAL A 124 10.48 -20.23 83.15
N VAL A 125 9.51 -19.67 83.86
CA VAL A 125 9.50 -19.57 85.32
C VAL A 125 9.33 -20.98 85.88
N ILE A 126 10.35 -21.49 86.58
CA ILE A 126 10.31 -22.76 87.31
C ILE A 126 9.67 -22.49 88.68
N PRO A 127 8.55 -23.14 89.05
CA PRO A 127 8.04 -23.11 90.41
C PRO A 127 8.95 -23.96 91.32
N HIS A 128 9.40 -23.35 92.41
CA HIS A 128 10.28 -23.97 93.39
C HIS A 128 9.45 -24.78 94.40
N ASP A 129 9.08 -26.01 94.04
CA ASP A 129 8.58 -26.99 95.01
C ASP A 129 9.62 -28.09 95.25
N THR A 130 10.21 -28.02 96.43
CA THR A 130 11.11 -29.01 97.03
C THR A 130 10.35 -30.29 97.37
N GLN A 131 10.38 -31.26 96.46
CA GLN A 131 10.28 -32.68 96.82
C GLN A 131 11.45 -33.46 96.22
N SER A 132 12.36 -33.84 97.13
CA SER A 132 13.51 -34.72 96.91
C SER A 132 13.05 -36.09 96.44
N SER A 133 12.94 -36.24 95.12
CA SER A 133 12.87 -37.54 94.46
C SER A 133 14.30 -37.96 94.12
N ILE A 134 14.80 -39.00 94.77
CA ILE A 134 16.07 -39.64 94.41
C ILE A 134 15.91 -40.17 92.99
N LEU A 135 16.41 -39.43 92.00
CA LEU A 135 16.55 -39.94 90.64
C LEU A 135 17.50 -41.13 90.71
N THR A 136 16.98 -42.32 90.39
CA THR A 136 17.82 -43.51 90.30
C THR A 136 18.83 -43.33 89.17
N HIS A 137 20.03 -43.90 89.33
CA HIS A 137 21.14 -43.78 88.37
C HIS A 137 20.71 -44.05 86.91
N ASN A 138 19.77 -44.99 86.72
CA ASN A 138 19.21 -45.34 85.42
C ASN A 138 18.45 -44.17 84.75
N GLN A 139 17.76 -43.35 85.53
CA GLN A 139 16.94 -42.24 85.04
C GLN A 139 17.81 -41.06 84.57
N LEU A 140 18.97 -40.86 85.22
CA LEU A 140 19.96 -39.87 84.82
C LEU A 140 20.69 -40.31 83.54
N GLN A 141 20.92 -41.61 83.38
CA GLN A 141 21.51 -42.20 82.18
C GLN A 141 20.59 -42.06 80.95
N ASP A 142 19.29 -42.31 81.09
CA ASP A 142 18.30 -42.10 80.02
C ASP A 142 18.19 -40.63 79.58
N THR A 143 18.28 -39.71 80.56
CA THR A 143 18.23 -38.27 80.27
C THR A 143 19.46 -37.83 79.47
N LEU A 144 20.66 -38.30 79.85
CA LEU A 144 21.89 -38.03 79.11
C LEU A 144 21.85 -38.62 77.69
N GLN A 145 21.35 -39.84 77.55
CA GLN A 145 21.23 -40.49 76.23
C GLN A 145 20.25 -39.74 75.32
N THR A 146 19.16 -39.20 75.88
CA THR A 146 18.18 -38.38 75.15
C THR A 146 18.78 -37.04 74.72
N ILE A 147 19.63 -36.42 75.56
CA ILE A 147 20.35 -35.19 75.21
C ILE A 147 21.36 -35.46 74.10
N ILE A 148 22.12 -36.56 74.17
CA ILE A 148 23.12 -36.92 73.16
C ILE A 148 22.44 -37.24 71.82
N SER A 149 21.35 -38.00 71.82
CA SER A 149 20.60 -38.32 70.60
C SER A 149 19.89 -37.09 70.01
N GLY A 150 19.39 -36.19 70.87
CA GLY A 150 18.85 -34.89 70.48
C GLY A 150 19.90 -33.98 69.84
N GLN A 151 21.11 -33.91 70.40
CA GLN A 151 22.23 -33.15 69.82
C GLN A 151 22.69 -33.73 68.49
N ALA A 152 22.78 -35.06 68.35
CA ALA A 152 23.14 -35.71 67.10
C ALA A 152 22.08 -35.46 66.01
N SER A 153 20.80 -35.56 66.36
CA SER A 153 19.68 -35.29 65.44
C SER A 153 19.63 -33.82 65.03
N SER A 154 19.88 -32.90 65.97
CA SER A 154 19.97 -31.46 65.70
C SER A 154 21.12 -31.14 64.75
N LYS A 155 22.31 -31.70 64.99
CA LYS A 155 23.47 -31.53 64.09
C LYS A 155 23.17 -32.03 62.68
N GLN A 156 22.58 -33.21 62.55
CA GLN A 156 22.20 -33.77 61.25
C GLN A 156 21.17 -32.88 60.51
N SER A 157 20.19 -32.33 61.23
CA SER A 157 19.22 -31.39 60.66
C SER A 157 19.88 -30.10 60.16
N ILE A 158 20.82 -29.55 60.94
CA ILE A 158 21.61 -28.36 60.56
C ILE A 158 22.44 -28.66 59.30
N ASP A 159 23.12 -29.80 59.24
CA ASP A 159 23.92 -30.20 58.07
C ASP A 159 23.04 -30.36 56.81
N GLN A 160 21.84 -30.93 56.96
CA GLN A 160 20.88 -31.03 55.86
C GLN A 160 20.38 -29.67 55.37
N HIS A 161 20.09 -28.75 56.31
CA HIS A 161 19.69 -27.39 55.97
C HIS A 161 20.80 -26.62 55.26
N PHE A 162 22.05 -26.76 55.71
CA PHE A 162 23.20 -26.12 55.09
C PHE A 162 23.42 -26.64 53.66
N ASN A 163 23.36 -27.96 53.46
CA ASN A 163 23.46 -28.56 52.13
C ASN A 163 22.34 -28.09 51.20
N ARG A 164 21.10 -27.99 51.70
CA ARG A 164 19.96 -27.46 50.94
C ARG A 164 20.19 -25.99 50.55
N LEU A 165 20.67 -25.16 51.48
CA LEU A 165 20.94 -23.75 51.22
C LEU A 165 22.04 -23.59 50.16
N GLN A 166 23.08 -24.41 50.21
CA GLN A 166 24.17 -24.39 49.24
C GLN A 166 23.68 -24.74 47.82
N ILE A 167 22.79 -25.74 47.69
CA ILE A 167 22.15 -26.09 46.42
C ILE A 167 21.29 -24.94 45.87
N GLU A 168 20.50 -24.28 46.72
CA GLU A 168 19.66 -23.15 46.30
C GLU A 168 20.51 -21.92 45.94
N MET A 169 21.63 -21.67 46.64
CA MET A 169 22.58 -20.63 46.26
C MET A 169 23.18 -20.88 44.88
N ASP A 170 23.57 -22.13 44.58
CA ASP A 170 24.10 -22.48 43.26
C ASP A 170 23.05 -22.35 42.15
N LYS A 171 21.79 -22.71 42.43
CA LYS A 171 20.67 -22.49 41.50
C LYS A 171 20.43 -21.00 41.25
N ASN A 172 20.40 -20.19 42.31
CA ASN A 172 20.22 -18.74 42.19
C ASN A 172 21.37 -18.09 41.42
N LYS A 173 22.60 -18.54 41.63
CA LYS A 173 23.76 -18.07 40.86
C LYS A 173 23.61 -18.39 39.36
N LYS A 174 23.18 -19.60 39.01
CA LYS A 174 22.90 -19.99 37.61
C LYS A 174 21.76 -19.17 37.02
N LEU A 175 20.71 -18.92 37.79
CA LEU A 175 19.59 -18.10 37.35
C LEU A 175 20.00 -16.65 37.08
N GLN A 176 20.81 -16.05 37.96
CA GLN A 176 21.37 -14.71 37.75
C GLN A 176 22.24 -14.66 36.48
N GLN A 177 23.08 -15.67 36.25
CA GLN A 177 23.86 -15.76 35.01
C GLN A 177 22.98 -15.85 33.76
N HIS A 178 21.89 -16.61 33.82
CA HIS A 178 20.94 -16.73 32.73
C HIS A 178 20.22 -15.41 32.43
N ILE A 179 19.81 -14.67 33.48
CA ILE A 179 19.18 -13.36 33.33
C ILE A 179 20.14 -12.36 32.67
N VAL A 180 21.41 -12.32 33.09
CA VAL A 180 22.42 -11.44 32.48
C VAL A 180 22.66 -11.78 31.01
N GLN A 181 22.74 -13.07 30.67
CA GLN A 181 22.91 -13.52 29.29
C GLN A 181 21.70 -13.14 28.42
N MET A 182 20.50 -13.30 28.95
CA MET A 182 19.26 -12.93 28.26
C MET A 182 19.18 -11.42 28.03
N GLN A 183 19.53 -10.60 29.04
CA GLN A 183 19.57 -9.15 28.91
C GLN A 183 20.53 -8.73 27.81
N LYS A 184 21.74 -9.28 27.79
CA LYS A 184 22.73 -9.02 26.74
C LYS A 184 22.19 -9.35 25.34
N THR A 185 21.47 -10.46 25.20
CA THR A 185 20.87 -10.87 23.91
C THR A 185 19.74 -9.92 23.49
N ILE A 186 18.96 -9.41 24.44
CA ILE A 186 17.91 -8.42 24.17
C ILE A 186 18.55 -7.11 23.71
N ASP A 187 19.58 -6.63 24.40
CA ASP A 187 20.29 -5.40 24.07
C ASP A 187 20.93 -5.48 22.67
N GLU A 188 21.60 -6.59 22.35
CA GLU A 188 22.19 -6.83 21.02
C GLU A 188 21.12 -6.83 19.91
N LYS A 189 19.98 -7.49 20.13
CA LYS A 189 18.86 -7.49 19.17
C LYS A 189 18.20 -6.12 19.04
N GLN A 190 18.10 -5.38 20.13
CA GLN A 190 17.55 -4.04 20.14
C GLN A 190 18.45 -3.09 19.33
N ASP A 191 19.76 -3.12 19.56
CA ASP A 191 20.75 -2.35 18.80
C ASP A 191 20.70 -2.69 17.30
N GLN A 192 20.60 -3.98 16.96
CA GLN A 192 20.43 -4.41 15.56
C GLN A 192 19.15 -3.85 14.94
N THR A 193 18.04 -3.88 15.68
CA THR A 193 16.75 -3.36 15.22
C THR A 193 16.80 -1.85 14.99
N ILE A 194 17.42 -1.09 15.91
CA ILE A 194 17.60 0.35 15.77
C ILE A 194 18.44 0.67 14.52
N ARG A 195 19.53 -0.06 14.29
CA ARG A 195 20.36 0.13 13.09
C ARG A 195 19.58 -0.13 11.79
N MET A 196 18.80 -1.21 11.75
CA MET A 196 17.96 -1.52 10.58
C MET A 196 16.90 -0.45 10.34
N GLN A 197 16.28 0.09 11.40
CA GLN A 197 15.32 1.19 11.29
C GLN A 197 15.97 2.46 10.76
N GLN A 198 17.15 2.83 11.27
CA GLN A 198 17.86 4.01 10.78
C GLN A 198 18.22 3.88 9.30
N GLN A 199 18.75 2.72 8.89
CA GLN A 199 19.06 2.43 7.48
C GLN A 199 17.82 2.52 6.59
N ALA A 200 16.64 2.09 7.07
CA ALA A 200 15.39 2.22 6.33
C ALA A 200 14.96 3.69 6.19
N LEU A 201 15.10 4.49 7.25
CA LEU A 201 14.78 5.93 7.22
C LEU A 201 15.72 6.70 6.29
N ASP A 202 17.02 6.43 6.34
CA ASP A 202 18.02 7.07 5.47
C ASP A 202 17.72 6.76 3.99
N ARG A 203 17.35 5.51 3.68
CA ARG A 203 16.91 5.10 2.34
C ARG A 203 15.68 5.86 1.88
N LEU A 204 14.68 6.03 2.77
CA LEU A 204 13.47 6.79 2.43
C LEU A 204 13.78 8.27 2.16
N ALA A 205 14.68 8.88 2.93
CA ALA A 205 15.07 10.28 2.72
C ALA A 205 15.76 10.49 1.36
N ILE A 206 16.66 9.58 0.98
CA ILE A 206 17.33 9.62 -0.33
C ILE A 206 16.31 9.46 -1.46
N ILE A 207 15.42 8.47 -1.35
CA ILE A 207 14.38 8.27 -2.36
C ILE A 207 13.52 9.54 -2.44
N GLN A 208 13.06 10.12 -1.33
CA GLN A 208 12.26 11.35 -1.31
C GLN A 208 12.92 12.52 -2.06
N ASP A 209 14.22 12.75 -1.87
CA ASP A 209 14.96 13.82 -2.55
C ASP A 209 15.03 13.61 -4.07
N GLN A 210 15.31 12.38 -4.50
CA GLN A 210 15.33 12.02 -5.92
C GLN A 210 13.95 12.18 -6.56
N VAL A 211 12.89 11.77 -5.86
CA VAL A 211 11.52 11.97 -6.31
C VAL A 211 11.21 13.44 -6.48
N GLN A 212 11.58 14.26 -5.50
CA GLN A 212 11.34 15.68 -5.57
C GLN A 212 12.03 16.27 -6.80
N THR A 213 13.22 15.81 -7.14
CA THR A 213 13.94 16.21 -8.35
C THR A 213 13.18 15.80 -9.62
N VAL A 214 12.79 14.52 -9.74
CA VAL A 214 12.02 14.00 -10.89
C VAL A 214 10.70 14.76 -11.07
N LEU A 215 9.98 14.98 -9.98
CA LEU A 215 8.67 15.61 -10.03
C LEU A 215 8.78 17.12 -10.28
N THR A 216 9.75 17.84 -9.69
CA THR A 216 9.93 19.29 -9.91
C THR A 216 10.41 19.63 -11.31
N GLN A 217 11.19 18.77 -11.95
CA GLN A 217 11.63 18.97 -13.34
C GLN A 217 10.49 18.84 -14.36
N THR A 218 9.36 18.22 -13.98
CA THR A 218 8.18 18.22 -14.84
C THR A 218 7.54 19.60 -15.01
N TYR A 219 7.90 20.60 -14.18
CA TYR A 219 7.20 21.87 -14.11
C TYR A 219 7.63 22.92 -15.15
N GLU A 220 8.79 22.78 -15.81
CA GLU A 220 9.35 23.85 -16.65
C GLU A 220 9.19 23.65 -18.17
N LEU A 221 8.73 22.49 -18.61
CA LEU A 221 8.83 22.13 -20.01
C LEU A 221 7.48 22.21 -20.76
N HIS A 222 7.19 23.36 -21.34
CA HIS A 222 5.91 23.64 -22.02
C HIS A 222 5.77 22.90 -23.37
N GLU A 223 6.86 22.33 -23.88
CA GLU A 223 7.01 21.83 -25.25
C GLU A 223 6.70 20.34 -25.47
N TYR A 224 6.44 19.54 -24.43
CA TYR A 224 6.35 18.08 -24.61
C TYR A 224 4.96 17.58 -25.00
N PRO A 225 4.85 16.80 -26.10
CA PRO A 225 3.61 16.17 -26.55
C PRO A 225 3.36 14.79 -25.92
N ILE A 226 4.21 14.31 -25.00
CA ILE A 226 4.17 12.94 -24.45
C ILE A 226 4.08 12.98 -22.91
N PRO A 227 3.29 12.10 -22.26
CA PRO A 227 3.27 11.94 -20.81
C PRO A 227 4.63 11.54 -20.23
N ARG A 228 4.99 12.09 -19.07
CA ARG A 228 6.35 11.93 -18.51
C ARG A 228 6.39 10.86 -17.45
N LEU A 229 5.34 10.75 -16.66
CA LEU A 229 5.26 9.78 -15.59
C LEU A 229 4.82 8.42 -16.12
N PHE A 230 5.70 7.42 -16.01
CA PHE A 230 5.42 6.06 -16.46
C PHE A 230 6.16 5.03 -15.62
N ILE A 231 5.60 3.82 -15.57
CA ILE A 231 6.20 2.68 -14.91
C ILE A 231 6.32 1.51 -15.90
N VAL A 232 7.21 0.56 -15.62
CA VAL A 232 7.35 -0.64 -16.42
C VAL A 232 7.14 -1.85 -15.53
N LEU A 233 6.30 -2.77 -15.97
CA LEU A 233 6.05 -4.03 -15.26
C LEU A 233 6.27 -5.21 -16.23
N PRO A 234 6.72 -6.37 -15.73
CA PRO A 234 6.71 -7.58 -16.51
C PRO A 234 5.26 -7.98 -16.83
N LYS A 235 5.04 -8.49 -18.03
CA LYS A 235 3.80 -9.19 -18.39
C LYS A 235 3.73 -10.44 -17.52
N ALA A 236 2.53 -10.78 -17.06
CA ALA A 236 2.30 -12.04 -16.38
C ALA A 236 2.73 -13.19 -17.31
N ALA A 237 3.91 -13.75 -17.06
CA ALA A 237 4.37 -14.90 -17.80
C ALA A 237 3.51 -16.09 -17.39
N ASP A 238 2.97 -16.80 -18.38
CA ASP A 238 2.49 -18.14 -18.12
C ASP A 238 3.68 -18.95 -17.56
N LEU A 239 3.47 -19.77 -16.53
CA LEU A 239 4.54 -20.44 -15.75
C LEU A 239 5.59 -21.18 -16.61
N ARG A 240 5.28 -21.47 -17.88
CA ARG A 240 6.17 -22.12 -18.86
C ARG A 240 7.15 -21.19 -19.59
N ASP A 241 6.88 -19.89 -19.64
CA ASP A 241 7.66 -18.94 -20.48
C ASP A 241 8.77 -18.19 -19.74
N LYS A 242 8.90 -18.37 -18.41
CA LYS A 242 9.94 -17.75 -17.58
C LYS A 242 11.38 -17.98 -18.06
N PHE A 243 11.62 -19.00 -18.91
CA PHE A 243 12.98 -19.39 -19.31
C PHE A 243 13.30 -19.21 -20.81
N LYS A 244 12.36 -18.75 -21.66
CA LYS A 244 12.55 -18.91 -23.12
C LYS A 244 12.69 -17.66 -24.00
N ASN A 245 12.22 -16.47 -23.62
CA ASN A 245 12.39 -15.28 -24.46
C ASN A 245 12.47 -14.00 -23.62
N LEU A 246 13.69 -13.60 -23.22
CA LEU A 246 13.89 -12.66 -22.11
C LEU A 246 13.75 -11.16 -22.41
N PHE A 247 13.72 -10.68 -23.66
CA PHE A 247 14.11 -9.27 -23.87
C PHE A 247 13.28 -8.44 -24.85
N SER A 248 12.05 -8.83 -25.22
CA SER A 248 11.16 -7.92 -25.98
C SER A 248 9.70 -8.00 -25.53
N ASP A 249 9.09 -9.18 -25.55
CA ASP A 249 7.66 -9.29 -25.23
C ASP A 249 7.36 -9.41 -23.73
N GLN A 250 8.36 -9.31 -22.85
CA GLN A 250 8.19 -9.53 -21.41
C GLN A 250 7.79 -8.28 -20.63
N PHE A 251 7.99 -7.08 -21.15
CA PHE A 251 7.77 -5.86 -20.38
C PHE A 251 6.73 -4.97 -21.03
N ARG A 252 5.99 -4.28 -20.16
CA ARG A 252 4.94 -3.36 -20.56
C ARG A 252 5.04 -2.06 -19.78
N LEU A 253 5.00 -0.95 -20.51
CA LEU A 253 5.01 0.40 -19.97
C LEU A 253 3.59 0.87 -19.70
N TYR A 254 3.37 1.48 -18.54
CA TYR A 254 2.12 2.09 -18.14
C TYR A 254 2.34 3.55 -17.80
N PHE A 255 1.57 4.46 -18.42
CA PHE A 255 1.61 5.87 -18.06
C PHE A 255 0.76 6.13 -16.83
N LEU A 256 1.20 7.10 -16.04
CA LEU A 256 0.56 7.50 -14.80
C LEU A 256 -0.07 8.88 -14.95
N CYS A 257 -1.23 9.06 -14.33
CA CYS A 257 -1.89 10.35 -14.18
C CYS A 257 -1.10 11.21 -13.18
N GLU A 258 -0.74 12.41 -13.62
CA GLU A 258 -0.02 13.42 -12.84
C GLU A 258 -0.96 14.31 -12.02
N CYS A 259 -2.10 13.79 -11.56
CA CYS A 259 -2.97 14.54 -10.67
C CYS A 259 -2.38 14.62 -9.26
N GLY A 260 -2.57 15.77 -8.62
CA GLY A 260 -2.16 16.08 -7.26
C GLY A 260 -2.98 17.23 -6.69
N THR A 261 -2.60 17.74 -5.53
CA THR A 261 -3.29 18.90 -4.90
C THR A 261 -3.37 20.11 -5.84
N HIS A 262 -2.37 20.32 -6.69
CA HIS A 262 -2.32 21.40 -7.69
C HIS A 262 -3.30 21.23 -8.86
N THR A 263 -3.88 20.04 -9.03
CA THR A 263 -4.98 19.75 -9.98
C THR A 263 -6.32 19.64 -9.27
N MET A 264 -6.35 19.76 -7.95
CA MET A 264 -7.56 19.61 -7.15
C MET A 264 -8.33 20.92 -7.14
N SER A 265 -9.63 20.81 -7.35
CA SER A 265 -10.55 21.91 -7.17
C SER A 265 -11.31 21.79 -5.84
N GLU A 266 -11.86 22.91 -5.38
CA GLU A 266 -12.58 22.97 -4.10
C GLU A 266 -13.77 22.00 -4.04
N ASP A 267 -14.40 21.73 -5.18
CA ASP A 267 -15.58 20.86 -5.30
C ASP A 267 -15.25 19.42 -5.74
N SER A 268 -13.97 19.09 -5.94
CA SER A 268 -13.60 17.77 -6.44
C SER A 268 -13.85 16.68 -5.40
N LYS A 269 -14.68 15.71 -5.76
CA LYS A 269 -14.95 14.51 -4.95
C LYS A 269 -14.02 13.34 -5.30
N ILE A 270 -13.21 13.45 -6.35
CA ILE A 270 -12.31 12.38 -6.75
C ILE A 270 -10.94 12.56 -6.08
N PRO A 271 -10.27 11.49 -5.65
CA PRO A 271 -8.92 11.59 -5.11
C PRO A 271 -7.94 12.17 -6.14
N HIS A 272 -7.13 13.15 -5.74
CA HIS A 272 -6.06 13.72 -6.56
C HIS A 272 -4.70 13.19 -6.07
N GLN A 273 -4.43 11.92 -6.40
CA GLN A 273 -3.17 11.23 -6.13
C GLN A 273 -2.68 10.56 -7.41
N ILE A 274 -1.36 10.45 -7.59
CA ILE A 274 -0.78 9.77 -8.76
C ILE A 274 -1.34 8.35 -8.85
N HIS A 275 -1.79 7.95 -10.04
CA HIS A 275 -2.38 6.64 -10.29
C HIS A 275 -2.20 6.20 -11.75
N MET A 276 -2.42 4.93 -12.04
CA MET A 276 -2.42 4.42 -13.41
C MET A 276 -3.71 4.81 -14.14
N ALA A 277 -3.58 5.44 -15.31
CA ALA A 277 -4.74 5.72 -16.16
C ALA A 277 -5.30 4.42 -16.75
N LYS A 278 -6.58 4.44 -17.16
CA LYS A 278 -7.24 3.26 -17.75
C LYS A 278 -6.70 2.99 -19.15
N HIS A 279 -5.62 2.24 -19.27
CA HIS A 279 -5.08 1.80 -20.56
C HIS A 279 -4.39 0.43 -20.43
N GLU A 280 -4.28 -0.30 -21.54
CA GLU A 280 -3.77 -1.67 -21.55
C GLU A 280 -2.25 -1.78 -21.29
N GLY A 281 -1.55 -0.64 -21.34
CA GLY A 281 -0.09 -0.54 -21.38
C GLY A 281 0.51 -0.73 -22.79
N TYR A 282 1.77 -0.35 -22.95
CA TYR A 282 2.52 -0.39 -24.20
C TYR A 282 3.63 -1.43 -24.13
N ASP A 283 3.66 -2.36 -25.08
CA ASP A 283 4.74 -3.34 -25.16
C ASP A 283 6.05 -2.65 -25.56
N LEU A 284 7.16 -3.02 -24.92
CA LEU A 284 8.48 -2.48 -25.23
C LEU A 284 9.14 -3.25 -26.39
N GLU A 285 9.58 -2.57 -27.45
CA GLU A 285 10.22 -3.24 -28.59
C GLU A 285 11.71 -3.56 -28.35
N GLN A 286 12.41 -2.67 -27.64
CA GLN A 286 13.84 -2.83 -27.32
C GLN A 286 14.11 -2.65 -25.81
N PRO A 287 13.55 -3.52 -24.92
CA PRO A 287 13.74 -3.47 -23.48
C PRO A 287 15.17 -3.24 -23.01
N THR A 288 16.17 -3.92 -23.58
CA THR A 288 17.57 -3.75 -23.14
C THR A 288 18.04 -2.31 -23.30
N LYS A 289 17.92 -1.73 -24.50
CA LYS A 289 18.29 -0.32 -24.74
C LYS A 289 17.41 0.66 -23.97
N PHE A 290 16.14 0.30 -23.80
CA PHE A 290 15.23 1.09 -22.97
C PHE A 290 15.73 1.16 -21.53
N PHE A 291 16.13 0.04 -20.92
CA PHE A 291 16.62 0.01 -19.54
C PHE A 291 18.05 0.55 -19.39
N GLU A 292 18.89 0.46 -20.42
CA GLU A 292 20.16 1.19 -20.45
C GLU A 292 19.95 2.71 -20.31
N ARG A 293 18.86 3.24 -20.90
CA ARG A 293 18.59 4.68 -20.88
C ARG A 293 17.68 5.16 -19.76
N TYR A 294 16.60 4.42 -19.48
CA TYR A 294 15.57 4.81 -18.52
C TYR A 294 15.55 3.92 -17.27
N GLY A 295 16.46 2.95 -17.15
CA GLY A 295 16.46 1.97 -16.07
C GLY A 295 16.56 2.61 -14.68
N SER A 296 17.46 3.59 -14.51
CA SER A 296 17.59 4.34 -13.25
C SER A 296 16.30 5.09 -12.90
N TYR A 297 15.68 5.76 -13.88
CA TYR A 297 14.40 6.44 -13.70
C TYR A 297 13.28 5.48 -13.30
N VAL A 298 13.15 4.36 -14.01
CA VAL A 298 12.13 3.34 -13.72
C VAL A 298 12.37 2.73 -12.34
N LEU A 299 13.63 2.46 -11.96
CA LEU A 299 13.98 1.93 -10.64
C LEU A 299 13.54 2.89 -9.53
N THR A 300 13.84 4.18 -9.67
CA THR A 300 13.40 5.19 -8.71
C THR A 300 11.88 5.18 -8.59
N LEU A 301 11.13 5.28 -9.70
CA LEU A 301 9.66 5.25 -9.68
C LEU A 301 9.09 3.95 -9.08
N MET A 302 9.70 2.80 -9.36
CA MET A 302 9.31 1.51 -8.77
C MET A 302 9.47 1.51 -7.25
N GLN A 303 10.60 2.04 -6.76
CA GLN A 303 10.84 2.18 -5.32
C GLN A 303 9.85 3.17 -4.70
N MET A 304 9.49 4.26 -5.40
CA MET A 304 8.45 5.17 -4.92
C MET A 304 7.13 4.46 -4.70
N ILE A 305 6.71 3.67 -5.67
CA ILE A 305 5.45 2.94 -5.63
C ILE A 305 5.52 1.87 -4.53
N LYS A 306 6.66 1.19 -4.39
CA LYS A 306 6.87 0.18 -3.35
C LYS A 306 6.75 0.74 -1.93
N TYR A 307 7.41 1.85 -1.65
CA TYR A 307 7.51 2.38 -0.29
C TYR A 307 6.44 3.44 0.03
N GLY A 308 5.85 4.06 -0.99
CA GLY A 308 4.93 5.20 -0.84
C GLY A 308 5.68 6.47 -0.46
N ILE A 309 5.36 7.58 -1.12
CA ILE A 309 6.06 8.85 -0.91
C ILE A 309 5.07 10.01 -0.88
N VAL A 310 5.31 10.93 0.05
CA VAL A 310 4.61 12.20 0.13
C VAL A 310 5.65 13.29 -0.04
N THR A 311 5.62 14.02 -1.16
CA THR A 311 6.53 15.17 -1.37
C THR A 311 5.89 16.23 -2.27
N ALA A 312 6.09 17.51 -1.94
CA ALA A 312 5.59 18.69 -2.69
C ALA A 312 4.15 18.61 -3.23
N GLY A 313 3.20 18.20 -2.38
CA GLY A 313 1.79 18.10 -2.77
C GLY A 313 1.46 16.93 -3.71
N LEU A 314 2.44 16.08 -4.01
CA LEU A 314 2.28 14.83 -4.73
C LEU A 314 2.29 13.67 -3.72
N PHE A 315 1.18 12.93 -3.71
CA PHE A 315 1.01 11.73 -2.91
C PHE A 315 1.10 10.53 -3.84
N VAL A 316 2.19 9.76 -3.71
CA VAL A 316 2.29 8.42 -4.29
C VAL A 316 1.96 7.44 -3.19
N PRO A 317 0.75 6.86 -3.17
CA PRO A 317 0.42 5.86 -2.18
C PRO A 317 1.43 4.70 -2.24
N PRO A 318 1.82 4.11 -1.09
CA PRO A 318 2.52 2.83 -1.11
C PRO A 318 1.67 1.81 -1.87
N LEU A 319 2.31 0.81 -2.47
CA LEU A 319 1.67 -0.23 -3.31
C LEU A 319 0.35 -0.76 -2.77
N ALA A 320 0.24 -0.93 -1.45
CA ALA A 320 -0.98 -1.35 -0.78
C ALA A 320 -2.18 -0.44 -1.06
N ASN A 321 -1.95 0.85 -1.34
CA ASN A 321 -2.93 1.90 -1.56
C ASN A 321 -2.92 2.45 -3.00
N PHE A 322 -2.14 1.83 -3.91
CA PHE A 322 -2.01 2.28 -5.31
C PHE A 322 -3.32 2.00 -6.07
N ARG A 323 -4.21 3.00 -6.12
CA ARG A 323 -5.51 2.86 -6.77
C ARG A 323 -5.32 2.85 -8.28
N ILE A 324 -5.81 1.82 -8.96
CA ILE A 324 -6.19 1.94 -10.37
C ILE A 324 -7.52 2.69 -10.36
N VAL A 325 -7.72 3.66 -11.27
CA VAL A 325 -8.99 4.39 -11.28
C VAL A 325 -10.12 3.41 -11.50
N ASP A 326 -10.92 3.20 -10.48
CA ASP A 326 -12.35 2.93 -10.59
C ASP A 326 -13.01 3.75 -9.49
N GLY A 327 -14.10 4.41 -9.84
CA GLY A 327 -14.97 5.13 -8.90
C GLY A 327 -15.73 4.20 -7.96
N LEU A 328 -15.11 3.09 -7.54
CA LEU A 328 -15.66 2.15 -6.57
C LEU A 328 -15.03 2.39 -5.20
N ASP A 329 -15.88 2.34 -4.18
CA ASP A 329 -15.46 2.22 -2.80
C ASP A 329 -14.36 1.16 -2.66
N THR A 330 -13.33 1.52 -1.90
CA THR A 330 -12.16 0.70 -1.54
C THR A 330 -12.61 -0.62 -0.88
N THR A 331 -13.04 -1.60 -1.66
CA THR A 331 -13.41 -2.91 -1.15
C THR A 331 -12.14 -3.72 -0.90
N GLN A 332 -12.09 -4.43 0.23
CA GLN A 332 -11.01 -5.34 0.63
C GLN A 332 -10.52 -6.24 -0.54
N LYS A 333 -11.44 -6.66 -1.41
CA LYS A 333 -11.17 -7.53 -2.56
C LYS A 333 -10.22 -6.89 -3.59
N HIS A 334 -10.34 -5.59 -3.83
CA HIS A 334 -9.45 -4.87 -4.76
C HIS A 334 -8.03 -4.74 -4.19
N LEU A 335 -7.93 -4.46 -2.89
CA LEU A 335 -6.65 -4.41 -2.17
C LEU A 335 -5.92 -5.76 -2.23
N GLU A 336 -6.65 -6.86 -2.02
CA GLU A 336 -6.11 -8.21 -2.11
C GLU A 336 -5.70 -8.57 -3.54
N TYR A 337 -6.44 -8.12 -4.56
CA TYR A 337 -6.05 -8.28 -5.96
C TYR A 337 -4.74 -7.54 -6.28
N LEU A 338 -4.60 -6.28 -5.87
CA LEU A 338 -3.38 -5.50 -6.10
C LEU A 338 -2.18 -6.11 -5.38
N LYS A 339 -2.35 -6.53 -4.12
CA LYS A 339 -1.31 -7.23 -3.36
C LYS A 339 -0.89 -8.53 -4.03
N LYS A 340 -1.83 -9.28 -4.59
CA LYS A 340 -1.53 -10.57 -5.23
C LYS A 340 -0.87 -10.42 -6.60
N ASN A 341 -1.26 -9.40 -7.38
CA ASN A 341 -0.89 -9.31 -8.79
C ASN A 341 0.13 -8.22 -9.10
N ILE A 342 0.12 -7.08 -8.42
CA ILE A 342 1.00 -5.95 -8.75
C ILE A 342 2.26 -5.93 -7.87
N VAL A 343 2.12 -6.22 -6.58
CA VAL A 343 3.26 -6.20 -5.65
C VAL A 343 4.40 -7.13 -6.09
N PRO A 344 4.13 -8.39 -6.52
CA PRO A 344 5.20 -9.25 -7.02
C PRO A 344 5.86 -8.68 -8.28
N LEU A 345 5.10 -8.10 -9.21
CA LEU A 345 5.65 -7.54 -10.45
C LEU A 345 6.55 -6.33 -10.19
N VAL A 346 6.21 -5.48 -9.21
CA VAL A 346 7.06 -4.36 -8.81
C VAL A 346 8.34 -4.87 -8.14
N ALA A 347 8.24 -5.87 -7.27
CA ALA A 347 9.43 -6.49 -6.68
C ALA A 347 10.34 -7.11 -7.75
N ASP A 348 9.77 -7.92 -8.66
CA ASP A 348 10.48 -8.55 -9.77
C ASP A 348 11.16 -7.51 -10.67
N THR A 349 10.51 -6.36 -10.92
CA THR A 349 11.10 -5.26 -11.71
C THR A 349 12.27 -4.61 -10.99
N ILE A 350 12.16 -4.38 -9.69
CA ILE A 350 13.25 -3.80 -8.88
C ILE A 350 14.45 -4.74 -8.88
N ASP A 351 14.23 -6.02 -8.60
CA ASP A 351 15.29 -7.03 -8.55
C ASP A 351 15.99 -7.13 -9.90
N PHE A 352 15.23 -7.18 -11.01
CA PHE A 352 15.78 -7.18 -12.37
C PHE A 352 16.65 -5.94 -12.67
N LEU A 353 16.19 -4.73 -12.30
CA LEU A 353 16.94 -3.50 -12.53
C LEU A 353 18.20 -3.40 -11.67
N GLN A 354 18.15 -3.91 -10.43
CA GLN A 354 19.30 -3.99 -9.54
C GLN A 354 20.34 -4.99 -10.03
N ASP A 355 19.91 -6.12 -10.59
CA ASP A 355 20.80 -7.10 -11.22
C ASP A 355 21.51 -6.51 -12.44
N ILE A 356 20.80 -5.75 -13.29
CA ILE A 356 21.42 -5.04 -14.43
C ILE A 356 22.50 -4.06 -13.93
N LYS A 357 22.18 -3.26 -12.90
CA LYS A 357 23.12 -2.29 -12.34
C LYS A 357 24.37 -2.96 -11.77
N SER A 358 24.17 -4.00 -10.96
CA SER A 358 25.26 -4.75 -10.31
C SER A 358 26.20 -5.43 -11.32
N ASN A 359 25.65 -5.96 -12.43
CA ASN A 359 26.45 -6.56 -13.50
C ASN A 359 27.28 -5.53 -14.28
N ASN A 360 26.84 -4.28 -14.36
CA ASN A 360 27.56 -3.20 -15.03
C ASN A 360 28.66 -2.58 -14.15
N GLU A 361 28.52 -2.64 -12.82
CA GLU A 361 29.45 -2.05 -11.84
C GLU A 361 30.57 -3.00 -11.38
N ALA A 362 30.56 -4.27 -11.81
CA ALA A 362 31.53 -5.31 -11.43
C ALA A 362 33.00 -5.06 -11.88
N GLY A 363 33.34 -3.85 -12.32
CA GLY A 363 34.70 -3.38 -12.57
C GLY A 363 35.30 -2.48 -11.48
N SER A 364 34.54 -2.12 -10.44
CA SER A 364 35.02 -1.27 -9.33
C SER A 364 35.04 -2.07 -8.02
N GLU A 365 36.23 -2.55 -7.67
CA GLU A 365 36.48 -3.36 -6.48
C GLU A 365 36.38 -2.48 -5.21
N LEU A 366 35.56 -2.93 -4.25
CA LEU A 366 35.33 -2.38 -2.90
C LEU A 366 34.41 -1.14 -2.80
N ALA A 367 33.10 -1.37 -2.84
CA ALA A 367 32.14 -0.49 -2.15
C ALA A 367 31.02 -1.30 -1.50
N THR A 368 30.81 -1.01 -0.23
CA THR A 368 29.75 -1.45 0.69
C THR A 368 28.36 -1.46 0.02
N GLU A 369 27.44 -2.30 0.48
CA GLU A 369 25.99 -2.32 0.14
C GLU A 369 25.22 -1.02 0.53
N GLN A 370 25.88 0.13 0.45
CA GLN A 370 25.22 1.41 0.29
C GLN A 370 24.83 1.46 -1.19
N LEU A 371 23.54 1.36 -1.47
CA LEU A 371 22.96 1.71 -2.75
C LEU A 371 23.50 3.10 -3.11
N GLU A 372 24.55 3.17 -3.93
CA GLU A 372 25.02 4.42 -4.51
C GLU A 372 23.88 4.88 -5.42
N PHE A 373 23.00 5.68 -4.83
CA PHE A 373 22.05 6.56 -5.48
C PHE A 373 22.79 7.75 -6.14
N ASP A 374 24.05 7.53 -6.53
CA ASP A 374 24.90 8.53 -7.13
C ASP A 374 24.27 8.96 -8.45
N GLN A 375 23.90 10.25 -8.44
CA GLN A 375 23.44 11.05 -9.56
C GLN A 375 22.40 10.33 -10.41
N LEU A 376 21.13 10.47 -10.02
CA LEU A 376 20.05 10.28 -10.97
C LEU A 376 20.37 11.14 -12.19
N GLU A 377 20.69 10.53 -13.33
CA GLU A 377 20.68 11.23 -14.61
C GLU A 377 19.25 11.70 -14.79
N VAL A 378 19.07 12.98 -14.44
CA VAL A 378 17.86 13.74 -14.62
C VAL A 378 17.47 13.55 -16.08
N LEU A 379 16.34 12.88 -16.32
CA LEU A 379 15.80 12.78 -17.66
C LEU A 379 15.46 14.19 -18.13
N GLU A 380 16.29 14.75 -19.00
CA GLU A 380 15.95 15.98 -19.66
C GLU A 380 14.74 15.71 -20.54
N GLY A 381 13.87 16.70 -20.74
CA GLY A 381 12.69 16.46 -21.57
C GLY A 381 13.06 15.97 -22.99
N ALA A 382 14.25 16.31 -23.51
CA ALA A 382 14.75 15.82 -24.78
C ALA A 382 14.85 14.28 -24.80
N ASP A 383 15.18 13.65 -23.67
CA ASP A 383 15.23 12.20 -23.52
C ASP A 383 13.86 11.56 -23.64
N LEU A 384 12.81 12.23 -23.16
CA LEU A 384 11.44 11.73 -23.25
C LEU A 384 10.88 11.77 -24.67
N ARG A 385 11.45 12.57 -25.58
CA ARG A 385 11.03 12.55 -27.01
C ARG A 385 11.32 11.20 -27.67
N GLN A 386 12.34 10.49 -27.20
CA GLN A 386 12.73 9.19 -27.75
C GLN A 386 11.94 8.04 -27.12
N LEU A 387 11.20 8.29 -26.04
CA LEU A 387 10.39 7.28 -25.34
C LEU A 387 9.46 6.56 -26.31
N GLU A 388 8.78 7.31 -27.19
CA GLU A 388 7.83 6.78 -28.18
C GLU A 388 8.47 5.73 -29.09
N SER A 389 9.75 5.88 -29.41
CA SER A 389 10.47 4.95 -30.30
C SER A 389 10.72 3.56 -29.69
N TYR A 390 10.55 3.42 -28.36
CA TYR A 390 10.65 2.13 -27.68
C TYR A 390 9.29 1.44 -27.52
N LEU A 391 8.19 2.11 -27.84
CA LEU A 391 6.83 1.62 -27.62
C LEU A 391 6.25 1.03 -28.91
N ARG A 392 5.69 -0.17 -28.80
CA ARG A 392 4.87 -0.76 -29.87
C ARG A 392 3.50 -0.10 -29.86
N ILE A 393 3.37 1.04 -30.54
CA ILE A 393 2.12 1.83 -30.57
C ILE A 393 1.16 1.26 -31.61
N LYS A 394 -0.04 0.90 -31.16
CA LYS A 394 -1.16 0.47 -32.02
C LYS A 394 -2.20 1.57 -32.24
N ASP A 395 -2.13 2.64 -31.45
CA ASP A 395 -3.16 3.67 -31.39
C ASP A 395 -2.96 4.72 -32.49
N GLN A 396 -3.80 4.69 -33.52
CA GLN A 396 -3.78 5.69 -34.60
C GLN A 396 -4.12 7.12 -34.12
N GLY A 397 -4.72 7.25 -32.92
CA GLY A 397 -5.24 8.49 -32.36
C GLY A 397 -4.25 9.36 -31.57
N ARG A 398 -3.00 8.91 -31.36
CA ARG A 398 -1.94 9.65 -30.62
C ARG A 398 -2.28 10.05 -29.17
N VAL A 399 -3.32 9.49 -28.55
CA VAL A 399 -3.60 9.73 -27.12
C VAL A 399 -2.86 8.68 -26.29
N LEU A 400 -1.65 9.02 -25.87
CA LEU A 400 -0.81 8.10 -25.09
C LEU A 400 -1.38 7.87 -23.69
N GLY A 401 -1.64 6.61 -23.36
CA GLY A 401 -2.06 6.16 -22.04
C GLY A 401 -3.46 6.60 -21.60
N ASN A 402 -4.32 7.05 -22.53
CA ASN A 402 -5.59 7.71 -22.20
C ASN A 402 -5.39 8.91 -21.25
N LEU A 403 -4.27 9.61 -21.41
CA LEU A 403 -3.95 10.84 -20.70
C LEU A 403 -4.19 12.06 -21.57
N TYR A 404 -4.61 13.14 -20.92
CA TYR A 404 -4.98 14.41 -21.51
C TYR A 404 -4.11 15.50 -20.93
N ARG A 405 -3.58 16.33 -21.83
CA ARG A 405 -2.77 17.49 -21.46
C ARG A 405 -3.68 18.58 -20.88
N THR A 406 -3.37 19.04 -19.68
CA THR A 406 -4.00 20.20 -19.03
C THR A 406 -2.95 21.21 -18.59
N VAL A 407 -3.37 22.43 -18.27
CA VAL A 407 -2.51 23.49 -17.73
C VAL A 407 -3.07 23.92 -16.37
N THR A 408 -2.25 23.89 -15.33
CA THR A 408 -2.64 24.32 -13.98
C THR A 408 -2.76 25.85 -13.92
N HIS A 409 -3.36 26.37 -12.85
CA HIS A 409 -3.46 27.82 -12.62
C HIS A 409 -2.09 28.51 -12.49
N GLU A 410 -1.06 27.77 -12.08
CA GLU A 410 0.33 28.22 -12.02
C GLU A 410 1.03 28.22 -13.41
N GLY A 411 0.35 27.75 -14.46
CA GLY A 411 0.89 27.68 -15.82
C GLY A 411 1.59 26.37 -16.17
N HIS A 412 1.61 25.39 -15.26
CA HIS A 412 2.31 24.13 -15.46
C HIS A 412 1.51 23.15 -16.31
N VAL A 413 2.19 22.49 -17.24
CA VAL A 413 1.60 21.46 -18.10
C VAL A 413 1.60 20.13 -17.36
N LYS A 414 0.43 19.47 -17.29
CA LYS A 414 0.25 18.17 -16.64
C LYS A 414 -0.49 17.19 -17.56
N TRP A 415 -0.19 15.90 -17.40
CA TRP A 415 -0.91 14.82 -18.08
C TRP A 415 -1.83 14.11 -17.10
N VAL A 416 -3.14 14.28 -17.27
CA VAL A 416 -4.14 13.75 -16.34
C VAL A 416 -5.06 12.76 -17.04
N CYS A 417 -5.62 11.80 -16.30
CA CYS A 417 -6.58 10.86 -16.87
C CYS A 417 -7.88 11.56 -17.30
N PHE A 418 -8.71 10.85 -18.07
CA PHE A 418 -9.97 11.41 -18.59
C PHE A 418 -10.86 11.98 -17.49
N ASP A 419 -10.96 11.31 -16.34
CA ASP A 419 -11.84 11.72 -15.25
C ASP A 419 -11.38 13.05 -14.63
N HIS A 420 -10.08 13.18 -14.35
CA HIS A 420 -9.47 14.43 -13.89
C HIS A 420 -9.53 15.53 -14.95
N TYR A 421 -9.35 15.19 -16.22
CA TYR A 421 -9.49 16.15 -17.31
C TYR A 421 -10.90 16.73 -17.38
N LYS A 422 -11.93 15.89 -17.28
CA LYS A 422 -13.35 16.31 -17.35
C LYS A 422 -13.71 17.30 -16.24
N ILE A 423 -13.21 17.07 -15.02
CA ILE A 423 -13.42 17.97 -13.88
C ILE A 423 -12.72 19.31 -14.11
N ASN A 424 -11.42 19.28 -14.45
CA ASN A 424 -10.64 20.49 -14.70
C ASN A 424 -11.17 21.31 -15.89
N TYR A 425 -11.62 20.65 -16.95
CA TYR A 425 -12.19 21.31 -18.12
C TYR A 425 -13.52 21.99 -17.80
N ARG A 426 -14.42 21.30 -17.07
CA ARG A 426 -15.71 21.86 -16.67
C ARG A 426 -15.53 23.14 -15.88
N GLU A 427 -14.58 23.17 -14.95
CA GLU A 427 -14.29 24.36 -14.15
C GLU A 427 -13.65 25.47 -14.95
N SER A 428 -12.65 25.15 -15.78
CA SER A 428 -12.01 26.14 -16.65
C SER A 428 -13.02 26.79 -17.61
N ALA A 429 -13.98 26.02 -18.11
CA ALA A 429 -15.07 26.54 -18.94
C ALA A 429 -16.04 27.42 -18.14
N ILE A 430 -16.38 27.04 -16.90
CA ILE A 430 -17.22 27.83 -15.99
C ILE A 430 -16.53 29.16 -15.62
N LEU A 431 -15.23 29.15 -15.31
CA LEU A 431 -14.46 30.37 -14.99
C LEU A 431 -14.40 31.31 -16.19
N LYS A 432 -14.06 30.81 -17.39
CA LYS A 432 -14.09 31.62 -18.61
C LYS A 432 -15.46 32.22 -18.88
N LEU A 433 -16.54 31.46 -18.65
CA LEU A 433 -17.90 31.96 -18.79
C LEU A 433 -18.21 33.06 -17.77
N ARG A 434 -17.82 32.88 -16.49
CA ARG A 434 -17.97 33.89 -15.44
C ARG A 434 -17.26 35.18 -15.80
N ASP A 435 -16.00 35.10 -16.24
CA ASP A 435 -15.20 36.26 -16.63
C ASP A 435 -15.86 37.03 -17.79
N ILE A 436 -16.36 36.31 -18.81
CA ILE A 436 -17.09 36.92 -19.93
C ILE A 436 -18.38 37.61 -19.44
N VAL A 437 -19.10 36.99 -18.50
CA VAL A 437 -20.33 37.57 -17.94
C VAL A 437 -20.03 38.79 -17.07
N GLU A 438 -18.97 38.81 -16.28
CA GLU A 438 -18.59 39.96 -15.45
C GLU A 438 -18.10 41.16 -16.27
N VAL A 439 -17.34 40.91 -17.34
CA VAL A 439 -16.87 41.95 -18.26
C VAL A 439 -18.04 42.57 -19.03
N ASN A 440 -19.00 41.75 -19.49
CA ASN A 440 -20.15 42.24 -20.24
C ASN A 440 -21.27 42.80 -19.34
N GLY A 441 -21.40 42.30 -18.11
CA GLY A 441 -22.42 42.72 -17.14
C GLY A 441 -22.13 44.03 -16.42
N LYS A 442 -20.89 44.54 -16.50
CA LYS A 442 -20.49 45.88 -16.00
C LYS A 442 -20.69 47.00 -17.02
N ILE A 443 -21.23 46.70 -18.19
CA ILE A 443 -21.67 47.70 -19.17
C ILE A 443 -23.13 48.04 -18.87
N HIS A 444 -23.39 48.77 -17.79
CA HIS A 444 -24.67 49.45 -17.55
C HIS A 444 -24.51 50.69 -16.67
#